data_AF-A0A5E7YP96-F1
#
_entry.id   AF-A0A5E7YP96-F1
#
_cell.length_a   1.000
_cell.length_b   1.000
_cell.length_c   1.000
_cell.angle_alpha   90.00
_cell.angle_beta   90.00
_cell.angle_gamma   90.00
#
_symmetry.space_group_name_H-M   'P 1'
#
loop_
_entity.id
_entity.type
_entity.pdbx_description
1 polymer ?
#
loop_
_entity_poly.entity_id
_entity_poly.type
_entity_poly.pdbx_seq_one_letter_code
_entity_poly.pdbx_strand_id
1 'polypeptide(L)'
;MLTALLLMLAVQDPATDAACTNVRPAIPAALSGWSQQTPVTAGTKSGDGATLSIGQATNVSLHRGSTLTLSPAPAKAAAADSYGGTLTLSVAQAGTYRVALGGGAWIDLLLGGKAIASVAHDHGPKCSGIAKIVDFKLDAGTYVIQLSGAKSNAIAAMVVKA
;
A
#
# COMPACT_ATOMS: atom_id res chain seq x y z
N MET A 1 -44.36 13.05 1.00
CA MET A 1 -43.23 12.47 1.75
C MET A 1 -42.83 11.17 1.08
N LEU A 2 -41.78 11.17 0.26
CA LEU A 2 -41.19 9.94 -0.29
C LEU A 2 -39.73 9.89 0.18
N THR A 3 -39.46 9.04 1.15
CA THR A 3 -38.12 8.78 1.66
C THR A 3 -37.45 7.79 0.71
N ALA A 4 -36.55 8.28 -0.15
CA ALA A 4 -35.69 7.41 -0.94
C ALA A 4 -34.68 6.73 0.00
N LEU A 5 -34.86 5.42 0.22
CA LEU A 5 -33.93 4.60 0.97
C LEU A 5 -32.68 4.37 0.10
N LEU A 6 -31.68 5.23 0.29
CA LEU A 6 -30.37 5.08 -0.33
C LEU A 6 -29.68 3.86 0.30
N LEU A 7 -29.70 2.71 -0.38
CA LEU A 7 -28.84 1.58 0.00
C LEU A 7 -27.38 2.03 -0.15
N MET A 8 -26.73 2.31 0.97
CA MET A 8 -25.28 2.39 1.03
C MET A 8 -24.73 0.99 0.78
N LEU A 9 -24.30 0.71 -0.46
CA LEU A 9 -23.42 -0.41 -0.74
C LEU A 9 -22.11 -0.13 0.00
N ALA A 10 -21.96 -0.70 1.20
CA ALA A 10 -20.66 -0.78 1.83
C ALA A 10 -19.75 -1.56 0.87
N VAL A 11 -18.79 -0.88 0.26
CA VAL A 11 -17.72 -1.53 -0.50
C VAL A 11 -16.99 -2.42 0.49
N GLN A 12 -17.28 -3.72 0.43
CA GLN A 12 -16.60 -4.70 1.26
C GLN A 12 -15.13 -4.66 0.88
N ASP A 13 -14.28 -4.29 1.84
CA ASP A 13 -12.84 -4.36 1.63
C ASP A 13 -12.48 -5.85 1.56
N PRO A 14 -11.91 -6.36 0.45
CA PRO A 14 -11.56 -7.77 0.34
C PRO A 14 -10.60 -8.23 1.45
N ALA A 15 -9.95 -7.31 2.16
CA ALA A 15 -9.12 -7.62 3.31
C ALA A 15 -9.90 -7.92 4.62
N THR A 16 -11.18 -7.55 4.73
CA THR A 16 -11.99 -7.71 5.96
C THR A 16 -13.35 -8.40 5.75
N ASP A 17 -13.50 -9.14 4.65
CA ASP A 17 -14.70 -9.93 4.33
C ASP A 17 -15.00 -10.97 5.43
N ALA A 18 -16.19 -10.90 6.04
CA ALA A 18 -16.61 -11.80 7.11
C ALA A 18 -16.68 -13.28 6.65
N ALA A 19 -16.89 -13.52 5.35
CA ALA A 19 -16.85 -14.88 4.77
C ALA A 19 -15.46 -15.52 4.87
N CYS A 20 -14.42 -14.73 5.16
CA CYS A 20 -13.04 -15.20 5.28
C CYS A 20 -12.66 -15.70 6.68
N THR A 21 -13.57 -15.62 7.67
CA THR A 21 -13.28 -15.94 9.08
C THR A 21 -12.61 -17.31 9.30
N ASN A 22 -12.95 -18.31 8.49
CA ASN A 22 -12.39 -19.68 8.59
C ASN A 22 -11.66 -20.13 7.32
N VAL A 23 -11.34 -19.20 6.41
CA VAL A 23 -10.65 -19.52 5.16
C VAL A 23 -9.16 -19.35 5.36
N ARG A 24 -8.38 -20.40 5.05
CA ARG A 24 -6.93 -20.29 4.95
C ARG A 24 -6.54 -20.15 3.47
N PRO A 25 -6.29 -18.93 2.98
CA PRO A 25 -5.94 -18.73 1.59
C PRO A 25 -4.56 -19.30 1.28
N ALA A 26 -4.40 -19.80 0.06
CA ALA A 26 -3.07 -20.09 -0.48
C ALA A 26 -2.38 -18.74 -0.80
N ILE A 27 -1.42 -18.35 0.02
CA ILE A 27 -0.58 -17.18 -0.25
C ILE A 27 0.54 -17.59 -1.21
N PRO A 28 0.75 -16.87 -2.33
CA PRO A 28 1.87 -17.14 -3.23
C PRO A 28 3.21 -17.12 -2.47
N ALA A 29 4.15 -18.00 -2.83
CA ALA A 29 5.43 -18.12 -2.14
C ALA A 29 6.18 -16.79 -2.00
N ALA A 30 6.13 -15.94 -3.02
CA ALA A 30 6.73 -14.60 -2.98
C ALA A 30 6.18 -13.73 -1.84
N LEU A 31 4.92 -13.93 -1.43
CA LEU A 31 4.23 -13.15 -0.40
C LEU A 31 4.10 -13.92 0.93
N SER A 32 4.89 -14.97 1.16
CA SER A 32 4.77 -15.83 2.35
C SER A 32 4.96 -15.10 3.68
N GLY A 33 5.64 -13.95 3.68
CA GLY A 33 5.80 -13.08 4.85
C GLY A 33 4.56 -12.27 5.22
N TRP A 34 3.50 -12.27 4.41
CA TRP A 34 2.34 -11.39 4.55
C TRP A 34 1.66 -11.43 5.93
N SER A 35 1.54 -12.62 6.52
CA SER A 35 0.85 -12.81 7.81
C SER A 35 1.65 -12.31 9.02
N GLN A 36 2.94 -11.99 8.86
CA GLN A 36 3.81 -11.52 9.93
C GLN A 36 4.10 -10.04 9.74
N GLN A 37 3.26 -9.19 10.33
CA GLN A 37 3.33 -7.75 10.15
C GLN A 37 4.03 -7.08 11.33
N THR A 38 5.21 -6.55 11.08
CA THR A 38 5.93 -5.75 12.08
C THR A 38 5.40 -4.31 12.06
N PRO A 39 5.05 -3.69 13.20
CA PRO A 39 4.59 -2.31 13.24
C PRO A 39 5.73 -1.34 12.87
N VAL A 40 5.42 -0.37 12.01
CA VAL A 40 6.33 0.72 11.63
C VAL A 40 5.54 2.02 11.49
N THR A 41 6.23 3.16 11.42
CA THR A 41 5.60 4.48 11.25
C THR A 41 6.06 5.12 9.94
N ALA A 42 5.11 5.63 9.16
CA ALA A 42 5.41 6.41 7.96
C ALA A 42 5.94 7.81 8.30
N GLY A 43 6.67 8.43 7.38
CA GLY A 43 7.03 9.84 7.43
C GLY A 43 5.90 10.73 6.93
N THR A 44 6.04 12.04 7.13
CA THR A 44 5.11 13.06 6.60
C THR A 44 5.68 13.80 5.39
N LYS A 45 6.97 13.61 5.06
CA LYS A 45 7.66 14.25 3.94
C LYS A 45 8.39 13.23 3.09
N SER A 46 8.60 13.54 1.82
CA SER A 46 9.33 12.65 0.89
C SER A 46 10.70 12.26 1.44
N GLY A 47 10.99 10.97 1.49
CA GLY A 47 12.26 10.42 2.04
C GLY A 47 12.27 10.11 3.53
N ASP A 48 11.28 10.58 4.29
CA ASP A 48 11.14 10.25 5.72
C ASP A 48 10.45 8.90 5.94
N GLY A 49 10.41 8.45 7.21
CA GLY A 49 9.67 7.26 7.64
C GLY A 49 10.50 5.99 7.68
N ALA A 50 9.84 4.87 7.96
CA ALA A 50 10.49 3.58 8.03
C ALA A 50 11.00 3.08 6.67
N THR A 51 12.11 2.35 6.69
CA THR A 51 12.60 1.58 5.54
C THR A 51 11.94 0.21 5.53
N LEU A 52 11.28 -0.15 4.43
CA LEU A 52 10.74 -1.48 4.23
C LEU A 52 11.84 -2.47 3.87
N SER A 53 11.81 -3.64 4.52
CA SER A 53 12.66 -4.77 4.16
C SER A 53 11.95 -5.63 3.12
N ILE A 54 12.60 -5.89 1.99
CA ILE A 54 12.07 -6.77 0.93
C ILE A 54 11.80 -8.16 1.53
N GLY A 55 10.61 -8.72 1.28
CA GLY A 55 10.19 -10.01 1.80
C GLY A 55 9.50 -9.98 3.16
N GLN A 56 9.46 -8.83 3.85
CA GLN A 56 8.83 -8.69 5.16
C GLN A 56 7.60 -7.79 5.08
N ALA A 57 6.49 -8.25 5.67
CA ALA A 57 5.30 -7.42 5.79
C ALA A 57 5.40 -6.50 7.01
N THR A 58 4.84 -5.30 6.87
CA THR A 58 4.76 -4.30 7.93
C THR A 58 3.33 -3.81 8.09
N ASN A 59 2.95 -3.46 9.31
CA ASN A 59 1.74 -2.69 9.58
C ASN A 59 2.15 -1.23 9.76
N VAL A 60 1.89 -0.41 8.75
CA VAL A 60 2.37 0.97 8.67
C VAL A 60 1.35 1.89 9.31
N SER A 61 1.73 2.58 10.39
CA SER A 61 0.97 3.70 10.94
C SER A 61 1.07 4.92 10.01
N LEU A 62 -0.08 5.46 9.62
CA LEU A 62 -0.23 6.55 8.66
C LEU A 62 -0.70 7.84 9.35
N HIS A 63 -0.38 8.97 8.72
CA HIS A 63 -0.79 10.31 9.17
C HIS A 63 -2.01 10.79 8.40
N ARG A 64 -2.69 11.83 8.92
CA ARG A 64 -3.75 12.50 8.15
C ARG A 64 -3.15 13.11 6.87
N GLY A 65 -3.83 12.95 5.75
CA GLY A 65 -3.41 13.45 4.45
C GLY A 65 -3.12 14.96 4.45
N SER A 66 -3.91 15.73 5.20
CA SER A 66 -3.72 17.18 5.40
C SER A 66 -2.41 17.57 6.09
N THR A 67 -1.71 16.62 6.73
CA THR A 67 -0.41 16.86 7.39
C THR A 67 0.78 16.49 6.51
N LEU A 68 0.54 15.92 5.32
CA LEU A 68 1.59 15.42 4.44
C LEU A 68 2.14 16.52 3.55
N THR A 69 3.45 16.50 3.33
CA THR A 69 4.15 17.28 2.30
C THR A 69 4.79 16.31 1.31
N LEU A 70 3.97 15.82 0.37
CA LEU A 70 4.40 14.87 -0.65
C LEU A 70 4.98 15.60 -1.86
N SER A 71 6.16 15.15 -2.30
CA SER A 71 6.88 15.75 -3.41
C SER A 71 7.54 14.66 -4.27
N PRO A 72 7.14 14.52 -5.55
CA PRO A 72 6.09 15.32 -6.22
C PRO A 72 4.71 15.05 -5.61
N ALA A 73 3.74 15.91 -5.96
CA ALA A 73 2.35 15.68 -5.60
C ALA A 73 1.90 14.28 -6.09
N PRO A 74 1.04 13.57 -5.36
CA PRO A 74 0.57 12.25 -5.77
C PRO A 74 -0.02 12.27 -7.18
N ALA A 75 0.24 11.23 -7.97
CA ALA A 75 -0.25 11.15 -9.34
C ALA A 75 -1.79 11.21 -9.42
N LYS A 76 -2.47 10.77 -8.35
CA LYS A 76 -3.90 10.97 -8.17
C LYS A 76 -4.18 11.74 -6.89
N ALA A 77 -4.99 12.78 -6.99
CA ALA A 77 -5.47 13.51 -5.83
C ALA A 77 -6.18 12.57 -4.84
N ALA A 78 -5.84 12.72 -3.57
CA ALA A 78 -6.46 12.03 -2.45
C ALA A 78 -7.45 12.96 -1.74
N ALA A 79 -8.47 12.39 -1.10
CA ALA A 79 -9.39 13.16 -0.27
C ALA A 79 -8.66 13.77 0.93
N ALA A 80 -9.03 14.99 1.33
CA ALA A 80 -8.33 15.73 2.38
C ALA A 80 -8.39 15.07 3.77
N ASP A 81 -9.44 14.30 4.03
CA ASP A 81 -9.69 13.53 5.26
C ASP A 81 -9.10 12.11 5.23
N SER A 82 -8.45 11.73 4.12
CA SER A 82 -7.76 10.44 3.99
C SER A 82 -6.47 10.39 4.80
N TYR A 83 -5.81 9.24 4.79
CA TYR A 83 -4.52 8.99 5.42
C TYR A 83 -3.44 8.69 4.38
N GLY A 84 -2.19 8.84 4.80
CA GLY A 84 -1.03 8.53 3.98
C GLY A 84 0.28 8.73 4.71
N GLY A 85 1.36 8.71 3.96
CA GLY A 85 2.71 8.90 4.50
C GLY A 85 3.78 8.39 3.56
N THR A 86 5.02 8.51 3.98
CA THR A 86 6.20 8.13 3.20
C THR A 86 6.97 7.00 3.86
N LEU A 87 7.58 6.16 3.03
CA LEU A 87 8.44 5.06 3.43
C LEU A 87 9.65 5.05 2.48
N THR A 88 10.69 4.32 2.84
CA THR A 88 11.85 4.10 1.97
C THR A 88 12.05 2.63 1.63
N LEU A 89 12.69 2.36 0.49
CA LEU A 89 13.00 1.02 0.01
C LEU A 89 14.37 1.02 -0.66
N SER A 90 15.27 0.14 -0.24
CA SER A 90 16.55 -0.07 -0.92
C SER A 90 16.48 -1.31 -1.82
N VAL A 91 16.79 -1.12 -3.10
CA VAL A 91 16.84 -2.17 -4.12
C VAL A 91 18.28 -2.38 -4.53
N ALA A 92 18.81 -3.59 -4.31
CA ALA A 92 20.19 -3.93 -4.67
C ALA A 92 20.34 -4.45 -6.10
N GLN A 93 19.27 -4.99 -6.69
CA GLN A 93 19.31 -5.65 -8.00
C GLN A 93 18.10 -5.24 -8.83
N ALA A 94 18.36 -4.88 -10.09
CA ALA A 94 17.29 -4.53 -11.01
C ALA A 94 16.28 -5.68 -11.19
N GLY A 95 15.03 -5.36 -11.46
CA GLY A 95 13.98 -6.31 -11.83
C GLY A 95 12.59 -5.81 -11.50
N THR A 96 11.60 -6.70 -11.59
CA THR A 96 10.23 -6.38 -11.22
C THR A 96 10.05 -6.51 -9.71
N TYR A 97 9.49 -5.49 -9.10
CA TYR A 97 9.14 -5.47 -7.68
C TYR A 97 7.66 -5.23 -7.52
N ARG A 98 7.08 -6.00 -6.62
CA ARG A 98 5.67 -5.99 -6.27
C ARG A 98 5.48 -5.29 -4.93
N VAL A 99 4.60 -4.31 -4.90
CA VAL A 99 4.12 -3.65 -3.68
C VAL A 99 2.71 -4.15 -3.41
N ALA A 100 2.53 -4.90 -2.33
CA ALA A 100 1.24 -5.39 -1.86
C ALA A 100 0.75 -4.52 -0.68
N LEU A 101 -0.53 -4.14 -0.70
CA LEU A 101 -1.18 -3.39 0.37
C LEU A 101 -2.42 -4.12 0.88
N GLY A 102 -2.67 -4.01 2.19
CA GLY A 102 -3.84 -4.59 2.85
C GLY A 102 -5.09 -3.73 2.80
N GLY A 103 -5.03 -2.58 2.14
CA GLY A 103 -6.17 -1.68 1.94
C GLY A 103 -5.96 -0.82 0.69
N GLY A 104 -6.97 -0.03 0.35
CA GLY A 104 -6.88 0.91 -0.76
C GLY A 104 -6.00 2.13 -0.44
N ALA A 105 -4.95 2.34 -1.20
CA ALA A 105 -4.17 3.59 -1.27
C ALA A 105 -3.54 3.74 -2.67
N TRP A 106 -3.16 4.97 -3.03
CA TRP A 106 -2.25 5.22 -4.16
C TRP A 106 -0.82 4.95 -3.73
N ILE A 107 -0.03 4.42 -4.67
CA ILE A 107 1.39 4.12 -4.48
C ILE A 107 2.13 4.92 -5.55
N ASP A 108 2.82 5.97 -5.13
CA ASP A 108 3.81 6.65 -5.97
C ASP A 108 5.19 6.17 -5.53
N LEU A 109 5.88 5.44 -6.40
CA LEU A 109 7.26 5.02 -6.14
C LEU A 109 8.22 5.99 -6.83
N LEU A 110 9.17 6.53 -6.10
CA LEU A 110 10.03 7.62 -6.57
C LEU A 110 11.51 7.22 -6.54
N LEU A 111 12.24 7.55 -7.60
CA LEU A 111 13.70 7.52 -7.64
C LEU A 111 14.22 8.93 -7.92
N GLY A 112 15.02 9.49 -7.01
CA GLY A 112 15.54 10.85 -7.15
C GLY A 112 14.45 11.91 -7.38
N GLY A 113 13.30 11.77 -6.72
CA GLY A 113 12.16 12.68 -6.84
C GLY A 113 11.32 12.52 -8.12
N LYS A 114 11.58 11.50 -8.95
CA LYS A 114 10.79 11.19 -10.14
C LYS A 114 9.95 9.95 -9.94
N ALA A 115 8.67 10.03 -10.29
CA ALA A 115 7.76 8.89 -10.21
C ALA A 115 8.10 7.81 -11.24
N ILE A 116 8.09 6.56 -10.79
CA ILE A 116 8.23 5.36 -11.61
C ILE A 116 6.84 4.87 -11.99
N ALA A 117 6.63 4.61 -13.27
CA ALA A 117 5.37 4.06 -13.76
C ALA A 117 5.18 2.62 -13.26
N SER A 118 3.97 2.30 -12.79
CA SER A 118 3.56 0.92 -12.55
C SER A 118 3.44 0.17 -13.88
N VAL A 119 3.70 -1.13 -13.85
CA VAL A 119 3.65 -2.02 -15.02
C VAL A 119 2.54 -3.06 -14.95
N ALA A 120 2.01 -3.34 -13.75
CA ALA A 120 0.84 -4.19 -13.57
C ALA A 120 0.09 -3.83 -12.28
N HIS A 121 -1.20 -4.17 -12.24
CA HIS A 121 -2.10 -3.97 -11.12
C HIS A 121 -2.92 -5.24 -10.92
N ASP A 122 -3.03 -5.72 -9.69
CA ASP A 122 -3.78 -6.92 -9.36
C ASP A 122 -4.38 -6.81 -7.94
N HIS A 123 -5.15 -7.82 -7.55
CA HIS A 123 -5.60 -8.05 -6.18
C HIS A 123 -4.90 -9.29 -5.61
N GLY A 124 -4.86 -9.39 -4.28
CA GLY A 124 -4.43 -10.64 -3.67
C GLY A 124 -5.47 -11.76 -3.83
N PRO A 125 -5.08 -13.00 -3.50
CA PRO A 125 -6.03 -14.10 -3.38
C PRO A 125 -7.15 -13.71 -2.41
N LYS A 126 -8.38 -14.16 -2.69
CA LYS A 126 -9.51 -13.96 -1.77
C LYS A 126 -9.13 -14.43 -0.36
N CYS A 127 -9.52 -13.67 0.66
CA CYS A 127 -9.24 -13.93 2.08
C CYS A 127 -7.77 -13.79 2.52
N SER A 128 -6.86 -13.34 1.65
CA SER A 128 -5.45 -13.10 2.01
C SER A 128 -5.21 -11.87 2.89
N GLY A 129 -6.17 -10.94 2.95
CA GLY A 129 -5.93 -9.63 3.54
C GLY A 129 -5.19 -8.66 2.60
N ILE A 130 -4.83 -9.07 1.37
CA ILE A 130 -4.17 -8.21 0.38
C ILE A 130 -5.24 -7.60 -0.53
N ALA A 131 -5.48 -6.31 -0.38
CA ALA A 131 -6.48 -5.58 -1.15
C ALA A 131 -5.94 -5.05 -2.49
N LYS A 132 -4.62 -4.83 -2.60
CA LYS A 132 -4.01 -4.23 -3.81
C LYS A 132 -2.61 -4.75 -4.03
N ILE A 133 -2.29 -5.02 -5.30
CA ILE A 133 -0.95 -5.37 -5.77
C ILE A 133 -0.60 -4.41 -6.91
N VAL A 134 0.60 -3.83 -6.87
CA VAL A 134 1.14 -3.00 -7.95
C VAL A 134 2.58 -3.39 -8.21
N ASP A 135 2.90 -3.65 -9.47
CA ASP A 135 4.25 -4.03 -9.89
C ASP A 135 4.96 -2.85 -10.56
N PHE A 136 6.27 -2.76 -10.34
CA PHE A 136 7.15 -1.73 -10.90
C PHE A 136 8.43 -2.38 -11.44
N LYS A 137 8.99 -1.86 -12.53
CA LYS A 137 10.36 -2.19 -12.96
C LYS A 137 11.33 -1.26 -12.26
N LEU A 138 12.17 -1.79 -11.38
CA LEU A 138 13.13 -1.03 -10.58
C LEU A 138 14.56 -1.39 -10.97
N ASP A 139 15.42 -0.38 -10.94
CA ASP A 139 16.87 -0.55 -10.98
C ASP A 139 17.42 -0.62 -9.55
N ALA A 140 18.73 -0.83 -9.42
CA ALA A 140 19.38 -0.67 -8.13
C ALA A 140 19.30 0.80 -7.68
N GLY A 141 18.91 1.03 -6.42
CA GLY A 141 18.76 2.37 -5.88
C GLY A 141 17.94 2.42 -4.60
N THR A 142 17.84 3.63 -4.03
CA THR A 142 16.97 3.92 -2.89
C THR A 142 15.75 4.69 -3.37
N TYR A 143 14.59 4.13 -3.08
CA TYR A 143 13.30 4.62 -3.50
C TYR A 143 12.53 5.20 -2.32
N VAL A 144 11.71 6.20 -2.62
CA VAL A 144 10.67 6.68 -1.71
C VAL A 144 9.35 6.07 -2.16
N ILE A 145 8.57 5.56 -1.22
CA ILE A 145 7.19 5.15 -1.44
C ILE A 145 6.31 6.21 -0.82
N GLN A 146 5.49 6.89 -1.61
CA GLN A 146 4.43 7.76 -1.10
C GLN A 146 3.11 7.01 -1.14
N LEU A 147 2.44 6.95 0.00
CA LEU A 147 1.09 6.43 0.14
C LEU A 147 0.13 7.61 0.34
N SER A 148 -0.98 7.61 -0.41
CA SER A 148 -2.02 8.63 -0.26
C SER A 148 -3.42 8.04 -0.48
N GLY A 149 -4.44 8.64 0.12
CA GLY A 149 -5.82 8.22 -0.08
C GLY A 149 -6.25 6.97 0.70
N ALA A 150 -5.49 6.58 1.72
CA ALA A 150 -5.87 5.47 2.59
C ALA A 150 -7.09 5.83 3.44
N LYS A 151 -8.02 4.88 3.62
CA LYS A 151 -9.22 5.09 4.44
C LYS A 151 -8.97 4.95 5.95
N SER A 152 -7.92 4.22 6.32
CA SER A 152 -7.55 3.93 7.70
C SER A 152 -6.19 4.54 8.04
N ASN A 153 -5.96 4.83 9.31
CA ASN A 153 -4.68 5.33 9.82
C ASN A 153 -3.60 4.24 9.94
N ALA A 154 -3.87 3.03 9.46
CA ALA A 154 -2.89 1.96 9.39
C ALA A 154 -3.13 1.14 8.11
N ILE A 155 -2.04 0.63 7.53
CA ILE A 155 -2.12 -0.22 6.34
C ILE A 155 -1.01 -1.28 6.36
N ALA A 156 -1.37 -2.53 6.06
CA ALA A 156 -0.36 -3.55 5.82
C ALA A 156 0.35 -3.27 4.49
N ALA A 157 1.68 -3.34 4.47
CA ALA A 157 2.49 -3.17 3.27
C ALA A 157 3.59 -4.23 3.20
N MET A 158 3.87 -4.73 2.00
CA MET A 158 4.97 -5.66 1.75
C MET A 158 5.53 -5.40 0.37
N VAL A 159 6.86 -5.43 0.25
CA VAL A 159 7.56 -5.35 -1.03
C VAL A 159 8.31 -6.64 -1.28
N VAL A 160 8.16 -7.22 -2.47
CA VAL A 160 8.84 -8.46 -2.87
C VAL A 160 9.40 -8.30 -4.29
N LYS A 161 10.44 -9.06 -4.62
CA LYS A 161 10.86 -9.22 -6.01
C LYS A 161 9.88 -10.22 -6.67
N ALA A 162 9.26 -9.81 -7.77
CA ALA A 162 8.25 -10.61 -8.49
C ALA A 162 8.88 -11.63 -9.44
#